data_AF-A0A2W6BHT3-F1
#
_entry.id   AF-A0A2W6BHT3-F1
#
_cell.length_a   1.000
_cell.length_b   1.000
_cell.length_c   1.000
_cell.angle_alpha   90.00
_cell.angle_beta   90.00
_cell.angle_gamma   90.00
#
_symmetry.space_group_name_H-M   'P 1'
#
loop_
_entity.id
_entity.type
_entity.pdbx_description
1 polymer ?
#
loop_
_entity_poly.entity_id
_entity_poly.type
_entity_poly.pdbx_seq_one_letter_code
_entity_poly.pdbx_strand_id
1 'polypeptide(L)' 'MRDGVRLATDVYLPEGSAWPLAAVLVRTPYDKGAAFTFLPRLANLFNEHGYAFVAQDVRGRGRSEVNIHPPC' A
#
# COMPACT_ATOMS: atom_id res chain seq x y z
N MET A 1 -11.55 2.37 6.16
CA MET A 1 -11.77 1.15 6.98
C MET A 1 -13.20 1.15 7.50
N ARG A 2 -13.72 0.02 8.01
CA ARG A 2 -15.12 -0.06 8.50
C ARG A 2 -15.47 0.93 9.62
N ASP A 3 -14.45 1.46 10.29
CA ASP A 3 -14.53 2.41 11.39
C ASP A 3 -14.15 3.84 10.96
N GLY A 4 -14.24 4.17 9.67
CA GLY A 4 -13.96 5.51 9.14
C GLY A 4 -12.48 5.84 8.96
N VAL A 5 -11.56 5.18 9.67
CA VAL A 5 -10.12 5.43 9.58
C VAL A 5 -9.58 5.16 8.18
N ARG A 6 -8.77 6.08 7.65
CA ARG A 6 -8.15 6.02 6.33
C ARG A 6 -6.73 5.48 6.43
N LEU A 7 -6.42 4.47 5.60
CA LEU A 7 -5.08 3.90 5.53
C LEU A 7 -4.38 4.40 4.27
N ALA A 8 -3.20 4.98 4.44
CA ALA A 8 -2.40 5.47 3.33
C ALA A 8 -1.92 4.29 2.48
N THR A 9 -2.22 4.34 1.19
CA THR A 9 -2.01 3.24 0.24
C THR A 9 -1.49 3.80 -1.07
N ASP A 10 -0.37 3.29 -1.55
CA ASP A 10 0.19 3.58 -2.86
C ASP A 10 -0.17 2.40 -3.79
N VAL A 11 -0.71 2.72 -4.97
CA VAL A 11 -1.13 1.73 -5.98
C VAL A 11 -0.26 1.92 -7.22
N TYR A 12 0.50 0.89 -7.55
CA TYR A 12 1.34 0.82 -8.74
C TYR A 12 0.63 -0.05 -9.77
N LEU A 13 0.46 0.50 -10.97
CA LEU A 13 -0.25 -0.18 -12.06
C LEU A 13 0.72 -0.48 -13.21
N PRO A 14 0.68 -1.68 -13.78
CA PRO A 14 1.44 -2.01 -14.98
C PRO A 14 0.87 -1.24 -16.19
N GLU A 15 1.76 -0.67 -17.00
CA GLU A 15 1.38 -0.02 -18.25
C GLU A 15 1.00 -1.05 -19.32
N GLY A 16 0.04 -0.72 -20.19
CA GLY A 16 -0.33 -1.54 -21.34
C GLY A 16 -0.98 -2.90 -21.03
N SER A 17 -1.29 -3.19 -19.77
CA SER A 17 -1.92 -4.45 -19.38
C SER A 17 -3.44 -4.43 -19.58
N ALA A 18 -4.00 -5.55 -20.03
CA ALA A 18 -5.43 -5.72 -20.17
C ALA A 18 -6.11 -5.87 -18.80
N TRP A 19 -7.25 -5.21 -18.62
CA TRP A 19 -8.04 -5.29 -17.40
C TRP A 19 -9.02 -6.47 -17.44
N PRO A 20 -9.37 -7.08 -16.28
CA PRO A 20 -8.92 -6.76 -14.92
C PRO A 20 -7.52 -7.31 -14.59
N LEU A 21 -6.83 -6.66 -13.64
CA LEU A 21 -5.51 -7.06 -13.17
C LEU A 21 -5.59 -7.92 -11.91
N ALA A 22 -4.72 -8.95 -11.82
CA ALA A 22 -4.39 -9.57 -10.55
C ALA A 22 -3.55 -8.60 -9.69
N ALA A 23 -3.74 -8.63 -8.37
CA ALA A 23 -3.08 -7.69 -7.46
C ALA A 23 -2.28 -8.40 -6.36
N VAL A 24 -1.10 -7.85 -6.06
CA VAL A 24 -0.27 -8.22 -4.91
C VAL A 24 -0.38 -7.09 -3.86
N LEU A 25 -0.85 -7.43 -2.67
CA LEU A 25 -0.99 -6.50 -1.55
C LEU A 25 0.10 -6.74 -0.50
N VAL A 26 0.83 -5.68 -0.16
CA VAL A 26 1.74 -5.64 0.98
C VAL A 26 1.24 -4.63 2.01
N ARG A 27 1.16 -5.06 3.27
CA ARG A 27 0.82 -4.20 4.41
C ARG A 27 2.03 -4.12 5.34
N THR A 28 2.52 -2.92 5.63
CA THR A 28 3.75 -2.71 6.38
C THR A 28 3.58 -1.75 7.56
N PRO A 29 4.20 -2.03 8.72
CA PRO A 29 4.32 -1.08 9.83
C PRO A 29 5.50 -0.12 9.71
N TYR A 30 6.29 -0.23 8.63
CA TYR A 30 7.62 0.37 8.50
C TYR A 30 7.71 1.50 7.47
N ASP A 31 6.61 2.24 7.24
CA ASP A 31 6.45 3.24 6.17
C ASP A 31 6.66 2.65 4.77
N LYS A 32 5.59 2.56 3.99
CA LYS A 32 5.60 2.05 2.61
C LYS A 32 6.54 2.80 1.67
N GLY A 33 6.89 4.05 1.99
CA GLY A 33 7.83 4.86 1.24
C GLY A 33 9.28 4.75 1.71
N ALA A 34 9.56 4.06 2.81
CA ALA A 34 10.91 3.98 3.35
C ALA A 34 11.81 3.08 2.48
N ALA A 35 12.99 3.59 2.12
CA ALA A 35 13.90 2.94 1.16
C ALA A 35 14.28 1.50 1.54
N PHE A 36 14.44 1.20 2.83
CA PHE A 36 14.81 -0.13 3.33
C PHE A 36 13.71 -1.19 3.16
N THR A 37 12.47 -0.79 2.86
CA THR A 37 11.36 -1.72 2.60
C THR A 37 11.39 -2.28 1.19
N PHE A 38 12.13 -1.64 0.28
CA PHE A 38 12.25 -1.99 -1.14
C PHE A 38 10.90 -2.10 -1.90
N LEU A 39 9.80 -1.60 -1.34
CA LEU A 39 8.47 -1.75 -1.94
C LEU A 39 8.35 -1.13 -3.32
N PRO A 40 8.91 0.06 -3.62
CA PRO A 40 8.88 0.59 -4.99
C PRO A 40 9.62 -0.29 -6.00
N ARG A 41 10.71 -0.95 -5.57
CA ARG A 41 11.46 -1.88 -6.44
C ARG A 41 10.68 -3.17 -6.69
N LEU A 42 10.03 -3.70 -5.66
CA LEU A 42 9.13 -4.86 -5.80
C LEU A 42 7.93 -4.50 -6.70
N ALA A 43 7.37 -3.31 -6.55
CA ALA A 43 6.27 -2.83 -7.40
C ALA A 43 6.64 -2.86 -8.89
N ASN A 44 7.84 -2.38 -9.25
CA ASN A 44 8.33 -2.47 -10.63
C ASN A 44 8.42 -3.92 -11.11
N LEU A 45 9.00 -4.82 -10.30
CA LEU A 45 9.12 -6.25 -10.65
C LEU A 45 7.75 -6.89 -10.93
N PHE A 46 6.75 -6.62 -10.08
CA PHE A 46 5.40 -7.17 -10.27
C PHE A 46 4.67 -6.53 -11.45
N ASN A 47 4.82 -5.21 -11.65
CA ASN A 47 4.25 -4.51 -12.78
C ASN A 47 4.81 -5.05 -14.12
N GLU A 48 6.12 -5.34 -14.21
CA GLU A 48 6.74 -5.95 -15.40
C GLU A 48 6.12 -7.31 -15.76
N HIS A 49 5.49 -7.99 -14.80
CA HIS A 49 4.79 -9.27 -14.98
C HIS A 49 3.26 -9.12 -15.09
N GLY A 50 2.74 -7.89 -15.22
CA GLY A 50 1.32 -7.62 -15.41
C GLY A 50 0.47 -7.65 -14.13
N TYR A 51 1.09 -7.61 -12.95
CA TYR A 51 0.37 -7.52 -11.67
C TYR A 51 0.28 -6.07 -11.21
N ALA A 52 -0.88 -5.67 -10.68
CA ALA A 52 -0.96 -4.45 -9.86
C ALA A 52 -0.27 -4.71 -8.52
N PHE A 53 0.52 -3.74 -8.03
CA PHE A 53 1.14 -3.81 -6.71
C PHE A 53 0.56 -2.75 -5.79
N VAL A 54 0.14 -3.15 -4.60
CA VAL A 54 -0.51 -2.27 -3.63
C VAL A 54 0.28 -2.28 -2.33
N ALA A 55 0.84 -1.13 -1.97
CA ALA A 55 1.60 -0.96 -0.73
C ALA A 55 0.79 -0.12 0.26
N GLN A 56 0.51 -0.64 1.46
CA GLN A 56 -0.30 0.05 2.46
C GLN A 56 0.42 0.15 3.80
N ASP A 57 0.41 1.34 4.37
CA ASP A 57 0.79 1.54 5.77
C ASP A 57 -0.30 0.95 6.68
N VAL A 58 0.07 0.10 7.63
CA VAL A 58 -0.90 -0.36 8.64
C VAL A 58 -1.37 0.82 9.50
N ARG A 59 -2.51 0.65 10.15
CA ARG A 59 -3.13 1.67 11.02
C ARG A 59 -2.11 2.28 12.00
N GLY A 60 -2.14 3.60 12.14
CA GLY A 60 -1.28 4.35 13.07
C GLY A 60 0.22 4.28 12.75
N ARG A 61 0.60 3.87 11.53
CA ARG A 61 1.99 3.84 11.05
C ARG A 61 2.12 4.65 9.77
N GLY A 62 3.33 5.16 9.51
CA GLY A 62 3.60 5.96 8.31
C GLY A 62 2.60 7.11 8.18
N ARG A 63 1.87 7.14 7.06
CA ARG A 63 0.84 8.17 6.80
C ARG A 63 -0.59 7.69 7.07
N SER A 64 -0.76 6.50 7.65
CA SER A 64 -2.09 5.97 8.00
C SER A 64 -2.62 6.58 9.28
N GLU A 65 -3.92 6.90 9.27
CA GLU A 65 -4.62 7.44 10.43
C GLU A 65 -4.73 6.41 11.56
N VAL A 66 -5.04 6.92 12.75
CA VAL A 66 -5.38 6.16 13.97
C VAL A 66 -6.82 6.50 14.36
N ASN A 67 -7.48 5.60 15.09
CA ASN A 67 -8.74 5.97 15.73
C ASN A 67 -8.44 6.92 16.89
N ILE A 68 -8.69 8.21 16.69
CA ILE A 68 -8.64 9.21 17.75
C ILE A 68 -9.87 9.03 18.63
N HIS A 69 -9.78 8.10 19.60
CA HIS A 69 -10.58 8.26 20.81
C HIS A 69 -9.81 9.20 21.75
N PRO A 70 -10.37 10.35 22.15
CA PRO A 70 -9.76 11.16 23.20
C PRO A 70 -9.62 10.29 24.47
N PRO A 71 -8.54 10.44 25.26
CA PRO A 71 -8.48 9.80 26.57
C PRO A 71 -9.66 10.28 27.41
N CYS A 72 -10.36 9.34 28.05
CA CYS A 72 -11.42 9.62 29.02
C CYS A 72 -10.95 10.56 30.13
#